data_AF-A0A2D6HCZ6-F1
#
_entry.id   AF-A0A2D6HCZ6-F1
#
_cell.length_a   1.000
_cell.length_b   1.000
_cell.length_c   1.000
_cell.angle_alpha   90.00
_cell.angle_beta   90.00
_cell.angle_gamma   90.00
#
_symmetry.space_group_name_H-M   'P 1'
#
loop_
_entity.id
_entity.type
_entity.pdbx_description
1 polymer ?
#
loop_
_entity_poly.entity_id
_entity_poly.type
_entity_poly.pdbx_seq_one_letter_code
_entity_poly.pdbx_strand_id
1 'polypeptide(L)'
;MKAPLGILATALVLAALATGSAFASAAPCTQDGGDPRATARERWERLSEEEKASMRERFERFQKMDAQQRRELEGRHRKLERTRKRVKDDLSPQQRERLGKLTDSAHRELVGELVEEELRAEGRRLRTKLPDSVRERFERASPEQRQRFFVEFKEKTLPRMSLRAVTELARALGLNPEEERRIKALPPRERVEKVFELRKRLEAEAVERGGLPAGITRSRWEELASLPPQEFYRVAMQRDHRAHDGHPLAPEDLQALPEAERRRRAADRILHAMRVTPDERLELADLSPPQRRKEVERRRRRRVMEIVSVHGIYGVEQLERIEAMNDGEFFASTRRLLHEAGPPRRGPHPPPRDPGRGGPHDTPRPGQRPPAPHDRRPPDRDRPPPGDRGQAPPRPRQLPRELDRAKGPPRAHPAKRARTHPAGRPAEGDEDHAVDRAKGRPADRRPGSDDRPQRAGAAWDAHAPNGA
;
A
#
# COMPACT_ATOMS: atom_id res chain seq x y z
N MET A 1 -12.28 -24.58 -9.79
CA MET A 1 -12.09 -23.11 -9.82
C MET A 1 -10.73 -22.75 -9.23
N LYS A 2 -9.77 -22.31 -10.04
CA LYS A 2 -8.45 -21.84 -9.54
C LYS A 2 -8.60 -20.36 -9.15
N ALA A 3 -8.58 -20.04 -7.87
CA ALA A 3 -8.48 -18.64 -7.44
C ALA A 3 -7.14 -18.08 -7.95
N PRO A 4 -7.07 -16.85 -8.49
CA PRO A 4 -5.81 -16.29 -8.94
C PRO A 4 -4.89 -16.14 -7.73
N LEU A 5 -3.71 -16.77 -7.78
CA LEU A 5 -2.64 -16.75 -6.76
C LEU A 5 -2.30 -15.33 -6.25
N GLY A 6 -2.67 -14.28 -6.99
CA GLY A 6 -2.44 -12.89 -6.61
C GLY A 6 -3.24 -12.40 -5.41
N ILE A 7 -4.49 -12.81 -5.21
CA ILE A 7 -5.39 -12.12 -4.26
C ILE A 7 -4.97 -12.33 -2.80
N LEU A 8 -4.57 -13.56 -2.42
CA LEU A 8 -4.22 -13.90 -1.04
C LEU A 8 -2.86 -13.36 -0.60
N ALA A 9 -1.84 -13.42 -1.46
CA ALA A 9 -0.54 -12.85 -1.15
C ALA A 9 -0.61 -11.32 -1.00
N THR A 10 -1.53 -10.67 -1.72
CA THR A 10 -1.62 -9.21 -1.66
C THR A 10 -2.23 -8.71 -0.34
N ALA A 11 -3.25 -9.36 0.22
CA ALA A 11 -3.85 -8.87 1.47
C ALA A 11 -2.89 -8.98 2.69
N LEU A 12 -1.84 -9.79 2.58
CA LEU A 12 -0.78 -9.96 3.58
C LEU A 12 0.14 -8.75 3.75
N VAL A 13 0.50 -8.13 2.63
CA VAL A 13 1.35 -6.92 2.54
C VAL A 13 0.75 -5.72 3.24
N LEU A 14 -0.57 -5.79 3.40
CA LEU A 14 -1.44 -4.66 3.52
C LEU A 14 -1.93 -4.46 4.96
N ALA A 15 -2.12 -5.56 5.70
CA ALA A 15 -2.42 -5.49 7.12
C ALA A 15 -1.28 -4.85 7.93
N ALA A 16 -0.02 -5.13 7.60
CA ALA A 16 1.14 -4.55 8.30
C ALA A 16 1.19 -3.01 8.22
N LEU A 17 0.58 -2.41 7.21
CA LEU A 17 0.69 -0.98 6.88
C LEU A 17 -0.52 -0.14 7.36
N ALA A 18 -1.61 -0.75 7.78
CA ALA A 18 -2.85 -0.05 8.10
C ALA A 18 -2.98 0.30 9.58
N THR A 19 -2.28 1.34 10.04
CA THR A 19 -2.69 2.11 11.21
C THR A 19 -2.30 3.58 11.04
N GLY A 20 -3.29 4.47 10.99
CA GLY A 20 -3.06 5.90 10.88
C GLY A 20 -4.33 6.72 11.08
N SER A 21 -4.32 7.56 12.12
CA SER A 21 -5.13 8.77 12.19
C SER A 21 -4.47 9.78 13.14
N ALA A 22 -4.40 11.03 12.65
CA ALA A 22 -4.16 12.31 13.29
C ALA A 22 -2.92 12.49 14.20
N PHE A 23 -1.81 12.92 13.60
CA PHE A 23 -0.82 13.76 14.28
C PHE A 23 -0.59 15.03 13.46
N ALA A 24 -0.74 16.19 14.11
CA ALA A 24 -0.32 17.47 13.57
C ALA A 24 1.19 17.44 13.32
N SER A 25 1.61 17.87 12.12
CA SER A 25 3.01 17.91 11.72
C SER A 25 3.83 18.80 12.66
N ALA A 26 4.75 18.19 13.40
CA ALA A 26 5.90 18.92 13.95
C ALA A 26 6.80 19.35 12.77
N ALA A 27 7.33 20.57 12.84
CA ALA A 27 8.20 21.13 11.80
C ALA A 27 9.46 20.26 11.63
N PRO A 28 9.86 19.93 10.39
CA PRO A 28 11.14 19.25 10.14
C PRO A 28 12.27 20.16 10.60
N CYS A 29 13.20 19.59 11.36
CA CYS A 29 14.41 20.25 11.80
C CYS A 29 15.29 20.50 10.56
N THR A 30 15.56 21.76 10.25
CA THR A 30 16.68 22.13 9.38
C THR A 30 17.97 21.66 10.04
N GLN A 31 18.80 20.95 9.28
CA GLN A 31 20.09 20.42 9.71
C GLN A 31 21.16 21.52 9.75
N ASP A 32 20.88 22.63 10.42
CA ASP A 32 21.96 23.50 10.87
C ASP A 32 22.61 22.81 12.06
N GLY A 33 23.94 22.71 12.04
CA GLY A 33 24.76 22.02 13.05
C GLY A 33 24.71 22.60 14.48
N GLY A 34 23.65 23.32 14.83
CA GLY A 34 23.39 23.81 16.18
C GLY A 34 22.86 22.72 17.11
N ASP A 35 22.93 22.99 18.42
CA ASP A 35 22.38 22.09 19.43
C ASP A 35 20.87 21.88 19.19
N PRO A 36 20.42 20.64 18.92
CA PRO A 36 19.02 20.35 18.68
C PRO A 36 18.14 20.69 19.89
N ARG A 37 18.69 20.70 21.11
CA ARG A 37 17.96 21.12 22.32
C ARG A 37 17.75 22.62 22.37
N ALA A 38 18.76 23.43 22.03
CA ALA A 38 18.63 24.88 21.92
C ALA A 38 17.55 25.25 20.89
N THR A 39 17.61 24.63 19.71
CA THR A 39 16.61 24.82 18.64
C THR A 39 15.20 24.39 19.06
N ALA A 40 15.07 23.33 19.87
CA ALA A 40 13.79 22.90 20.41
C ALA A 40 13.24 23.89 21.45
N ARG A 41 14.09 24.45 22.32
CA ARG A 41 13.70 25.47 23.31
C ARG A 41 13.23 26.76 22.65
N GLU A 42 13.96 27.27 21.67
CA GLU A 42 13.52 28.47 20.93
C GLU A 42 12.16 28.26 20.25
N ARG A 43 11.94 27.10 19.64
CA ARG A 43 10.65 26.75 19.05
C ARG A 43 9.56 26.69 20.12
N TRP A 44 9.85 26.13 21.28
CA TRP A 44 8.91 26.08 22.40
C TRP A 44 8.51 27.48 22.88
N GLU A 45 9.47 28.40 23.02
CA GLU A 45 9.18 29.77 23.47
C GLU A 45 8.37 30.58 22.47
N ARG A 46 8.49 30.29 21.16
CA ARG A 46 7.68 30.93 20.11
C ARG A 46 6.23 30.47 20.06
N LEU A 47 5.86 29.40 20.77
CA LEU A 47 4.49 28.91 20.81
C LEU A 47 3.64 29.75 21.76
N SER A 48 2.37 29.93 21.41
CA SER A 48 1.37 30.51 22.31
C SER A 48 1.13 29.61 23.54
N GLU A 49 0.59 30.18 24.63
CA GLU A 49 0.31 29.40 25.84
C GLU A 49 -0.73 28.28 25.61
N GLU A 50 -1.68 28.48 24.69
CA GLU A 50 -2.63 27.45 24.27
C GLU A 50 -1.93 26.29 23.55
N GLU A 51 -1.00 26.59 22.64
CA GLU A 51 -0.21 25.57 21.94
C GLU A 51 0.72 24.81 22.91
N LYS A 52 1.38 25.53 23.82
CA LYS A 52 2.20 24.95 24.90
C LYS A 52 1.35 24.02 25.77
N ALA A 53 0.15 24.44 26.19
CA ALA A 53 -0.78 23.61 26.96
C ALA A 53 -1.20 22.34 26.20
N SER A 54 -1.56 22.48 24.92
CA SER A 54 -1.90 21.35 24.05
C SER A 54 -0.73 20.37 23.86
N MET A 55 0.51 20.87 23.76
CA MET A 55 1.69 20.02 23.66
C MET A 55 2.01 19.31 24.98
N ARG A 56 1.84 19.98 26.13
CA ARG A 56 1.97 19.35 27.46
C ARG A 56 0.97 18.22 27.62
N GLU A 57 -0.31 18.45 27.31
CA GLU A 57 -1.36 17.41 27.40
C GLU A 57 -1.04 16.19 26.51
N ARG A 58 -0.60 16.43 25.27
CA ARG A 58 -0.19 15.35 24.36
C ARG A 58 1.02 14.57 24.89
N PHE A 59 1.98 15.27 25.49
CA PHE A 59 3.16 14.64 26.08
C PHE A 59 2.82 13.80 27.32
N GLU A 60 1.96 14.31 28.21
CA GLU A 60 1.45 13.53 29.34
C GLU A 60 0.69 12.29 28.88
N ARG A 61 -0.15 12.42 27.84
CA ARG A 61 -0.85 11.28 27.23
C ARG A 61 0.15 10.26 26.69
N PHE A 62 1.22 10.70 26.02
CA PHE A 62 2.28 9.83 25.55
C PHE A 62 3.05 9.17 26.70
N GLN A 63 3.32 9.87 27.80
CA GLN A 63 3.94 9.28 28.99
C GLN A 63 3.07 8.19 29.63
N LYS A 64 1.74 8.37 29.60
CA LYS A 64 0.78 7.37 30.10
C LYS A 64 0.63 6.15 29.17
N MET A 65 1.14 6.20 27.94
CA MET A 65 1.12 5.05 27.01
C MET A 65 2.11 3.97 27.44
N ASP A 66 1.69 2.71 27.30
CA ASP A 66 2.57 1.56 27.52
C ASP A 66 3.65 1.43 26.42
N ALA A 67 4.65 0.59 26.67
CA ALA A 67 5.77 0.40 25.74
C ALA A 67 5.34 -0.10 24.35
N GLN A 68 4.27 -0.89 24.25
CA GLN A 68 3.76 -1.40 22.99
C GLN A 68 3.06 -0.28 22.18
N GLN A 69 2.25 0.53 22.84
CA GLN A 69 1.58 1.69 22.25
C GLN A 69 2.59 2.72 21.74
N ARG A 70 3.66 2.99 22.52
CA ARG A 70 4.74 3.89 22.09
C ARG A 70 5.47 3.36 20.87
N ARG A 71 5.85 2.07 20.85
CA ARG A 71 6.46 1.41 19.67
C ARG A 71 5.55 1.47 18.44
N GLU A 72 4.24 1.29 18.62
CA GLU A 72 3.29 1.41 17.52
C GLU A 72 3.25 2.84 16.99
N LEU A 73 3.20 3.84 17.87
CA LEU A 73 3.20 5.24 17.49
C LEU A 73 4.48 5.65 16.74
N GLU A 74 5.64 5.22 17.21
CA GLU A 74 6.92 5.40 16.52
C GLU A 74 6.91 4.76 15.14
N GLY A 75 6.38 3.53 15.03
CA GLY A 75 6.22 2.84 13.75
C GLY A 75 5.35 3.62 12.76
N ARG A 76 4.24 4.20 13.24
CA ARG A 76 3.35 5.07 12.45
C ARG A 76 4.08 6.33 12.00
N HIS A 77 4.84 6.98 12.90
CA HIS A 77 5.62 8.17 12.57
C HIS A 77 6.69 7.86 11.51
N ARG A 78 7.47 6.79 11.66
CA ARG A 78 8.45 6.34 10.65
C ARG A 78 7.79 6.03 9.31
N LYS A 79 6.57 5.50 9.31
CA LYS A 79 5.81 5.29 8.06
C LYS A 79 5.42 6.62 7.41
N LEU A 80 4.95 7.58 8.20
CA LEU A 80 4.59 8.91 7.72
C LEU A 80 5.80 9.62 7.11
N GLU A 81 6.95 9.61 7.77
CA GLU A 81 8.18 10.23 7.25
C GLU A 81 8.67 9.55 5.96
N ARG A 82 8.63 8.21 5.89
CA ARG A 82 8.94 7.49 4.64
C ARG A 82 7.97 7.85 3.52
N THR A 83 6.69 8.03 3.83
CA THR A 83 5.67 8.41 2.84
C THR A 83 5.87 9.85 2.38
N ARG A 84 6.16 10.77 3.31
CA ARG A 84 6.51 12.17 3.01
C ARG A 84 7.74 12.26 2.11
N LYS A 85 8.81 11.55 2.45
CA LYS A 85 10.02 11.49 1.63
C LYS A 85 9.69 10.98 0.22
N ARG A 86 8.99 9.85 0.12
CA ARG A 86 8.57 9.28 -1.16
C ARG A 86 7.74 10.25 -1.99
N VAL A 87 6.74 10.90 -1.39
CA VAL A 87 5.90 11.88 -2.09
C VAL A 87 6.76 13.00 -2.68
N LYS A 88 7.77 13.51 -1.97
CA LYS A 88 8.69 14.53 -2.49
C LYS A 88 9.60 14.00 -3.60
N ASP A 89 10.14 12.79 -3.42
CA ASP A 89 11.02 12.15 -4.40
C ASP A 89 10.27 11.87 -5.72
N ASP A 90 8.99 11.49 -5.62
CA ASP A 90 8.09 11.20 -6.75
C ASP A 90 7.60 12.46 -7.50
N LEU A 91 7.82 13.67 -6.96
CA LEU A 91 7.48 14.92 -7.67
C LEU A 91 8.42 15.13 -8.86
N SER A 92 7.85 15.60 -9.97
CA SER A 92 8.63 16.06 -11.13
C SER A 92 9.47 17.29 -10.77
N PRO A 93 10.56 17.58 -11.52
CA PRO A 93 11.36 18.78 -11.29
C PRO A 93 10.53 20.07 -11.27
N GLN A 94 9.59 20.21 -12.22
CA GLN A 94 8.68 21.35 -12.29
C GLN A 94 7.75 21.44 -11.06
N GLN A 95 7.25 20.30 -10.58
CA GLN A 95 6.42 20.25 -9.37
C GLN A 95 7.21 20.66 -8.13
N ARG A 96 8.46 20.20 -7.99
CA ARG A 96 9.34 20.59 -6.88
C ARG A 96 9.66 22.08 -6.92
N GLU A 97 9.92 22.63 -8.10
CA GLU A 97 10.16 24.06 -8.28
C GLU A 97 8.94 24.89 -7.85
N ARG A 98 7.74 24.54 -8.35
CA ARG A 98 6.48 25.20 -7.94
C ARG A 98 6.26 25.11 -6.44
N LEU A 99 6.48 23.93 -5.86
CA LEU A 99 6.35 23.68 -4.43
C LEU A 99 7.34 24.51 -3.61
N GLY A 100 8.56 24.74 -4.12
CA GLY A 100 9.60 25.55 -3.49
C GLY A 100 9.36 27.06 -3.55
N LYS A 101 8.47 27.54 -4.42
CA LYS A 101 8.06 28.96 -4.49
C LYS A 101 6.99 29.34 -3.46
N LEU A 102 6.40 28.35 -2.76
CA LEU A 102 5.39 28.59 -1.74
C LEU A 102 6.03 29.05 -0.42
N THR A 103 5.26 29.75 0.40
CA THR A 103 5.67 30.06 1.78
C THR A 103 5.83 28.78 2.60
N ASP A 104 6.68 28.79 3.64
CA ASP A 104 6.91 27.61 4.49
C ASP A 104 5.63 27.01 5.10
N SER A 105 4.63 27.84 5.36
CA SER A 105 3.32 27.39 5.84
C SER A 105 2.56 26.65 4.74
N ALA A 106 2.38 27.29 3.57
CA ALA A 106 1.67 26.70 2.43
C ALA A 106 2.39 25.45 1.89
N HIS A 107 3.72 25.47 1.87
CA HIS A 107 4.55 24.32 1.53
C HIS A 107 4.28 23.12 2.45
N ARG A 108 4.33 23.32 3.78
CA ARG A 108 4.08 22.24 4.76
C ARG A 108 2.66 21.71 4.67
N GLU A 109 1.67 22.60 4.53
CA GLU A 109 0.28 22.23 4.37
C GLU A 109 0.06 21.38 3.12
N LEU A 110 0.53 21.86 1.97
CA LEU A 110 0.37 21.17 0.69
C LEU A 110 1.07 19.81 0.67
N VAL A 111 2.30 19.71 1.20
CA VAL A 111 2.98 18.42 1.38
C VAL A 111 2.16 17.49 2.29
N GLY A 112 1.56 18.03 3.36
CA GLY A 112 0.65 17.31 4.23
C GLY A 112 -0.54 16.71 3.48
N GLU A 113 -1.20 17.50 2.63
CA GLU A 113 -2.32 17.06 1.80
C GLU A 113 -1.91 15.95 0.80
N LEU A 114 -0.76 16.09 0.14
CA LEU A 114 -0.25 15.10 -0.79
C LEU A 114 0.05 13.76 -0.09
N VAL A 115 0.67 13.81 1.09
CA VAL A 115 0.91 12.62 1.92
C VAL A 115 -0.40 11.97 2.35
N GLU A 116 -1.38 12.77 2.76
CA GLU A 116 -2.68 12.26 3.16
C GLU A 116 -3.42 11.58 1.99
N GLU A 117 -3.39 12.17 0.80
CA GLU A 117 -3.97 11.56 -0.40
C GLU A 117 -3.26 10.25 -0.79
N GLU A 118 -1.93 10.19 -0.72
CA GLU A 118 -1.18 8.96 -0.97
C GLU A 118 -1.52 7.86 0.05
N LEU A 119 -1.67 8.19 1.34
CA LEU A 119 -2.12 7.25 2.37
C LEU A 119 -3.56 6.79 2.13
N ARG A 120 -4.46 7.68 1.70
CA ARG A 120 -5.83 7.31 1.33
C ARG A 120 -5.84 6.41 0.09
N ALA A 121 -5.02 6.71 -0.91
CA ALA A 121 -4.88 5.90 -2.11
C ALA A 121 -4.35 4.51 -1.76
N GLU A 122 -3.35 4.42 -0.89
CA GLU A 122 -2.88 3.17 -0.30
C GLU A 122 -4.05 2.45 0.39
N GLY A 123 -4.78 3.12 1.29
CA GLY A 123 -6.01 2.62 1.94
C GLY A 123 -7.09 2.08 1.00
N ARG A 124 -7.31 2.72 -0.15
CA ARG A 124 -8.24 2.23 -1.18
C ARG A 124 -7.72 0.96 -1.83
N ARG A 125 -6.45 0.95 -2.26
CA ARG A 125 -5.77 -0.25 -2.81
C ARG A 125 -5.73 -1.39 -1.80
N LEU A 126 -5.68 -1.07 -0.50
CA LEU A 126 -5.73 -2.05 0.58
C LEU A 126 -7.10 -2.75 0.59
N ARG A 127 -8.18 -1.96 0.59
CA ARG A 127 -9.56 -2.44 0.64
C ARG A 127 -9.97 -3.26 -0.58
N THR A 128 -9.53 -2.89 -1.78
CA THR A 128 -9.88 -3.64 -3.01
C THR A 128 -9.35 -5.07 -3.02
N LYS A 129 -8.42 -5.41 -2.12
CA LYS A 129 -7.78 -6.72 -2.04
C LYS A 129 -8.25 -7.55 -0.86
N LEU A 130 -9.08 -6.97 0.01
CA LEU A 130 -9.77 -7.73 1.04
C LEU A 130 -10.87 -8.56 0.38
N PRO A 131 -11.11 -9.80 0.85
CA PRO A 131 -12.32 -10.55 0.49
C PRO A 131 -13.57 -9.71 0.74
N ASP A 132 -14.60 -9.83 -0.11
CA ASP A 132 -15.78 -8.94 -0.04
C ASP A 132 -16.45 -8.96 1.34
N SER A 133 -16.61 -10.14 1.95
CA SER A 133 -17.15 -10.28 3.32
C SER A 133 -16.32 -9.56 4.39
N VAL A 134 -14.99 -9.55 4.23
CA VAL A 134 -14.04 -8.88 5.12
C VAL A 134 -14.10 -7.37 4.90
N ARG A 135 -14.19 -6.93 3.64
CA ARG A 135 -14.34 -5.52 3.26
C ARG A 135 -15.65 -4.93 3.78
N GLU A 136 -16.78 -5.60 3.57
CA GLU A 136 -18.09 -5.14 4.04
C GLU A 136 -18.13 -4.99 5.57
N ARG A 137 -17.60 -5.99 6.30
CA ARG A 137 -17.48 -5.91 7.76
C ARG A 137 -16.62 -4.72 8.18
N PHE A 138 -15.51 -4.46 7.48
CA PHE A 138 -14.64 -3.32 7.76
C PHE A 138 -15.32 -1.97 7.47
N GLU A 139 -16.09 -1.86 6.40
CA GLU A 139 -16.74 -0.61 6.01
C GLU A 139 -17.90 -0.23 6.93
N ARG A 140 -18.65 -1.23 7.43
CA ARG A 140 -19.72 -1.04 8.42
C ARG A 140 -19.20 -0.77 9.85
N ALA A 141 -17.94 -1.07 10.13
CA ALA A 141 -17.36 -0.87 11.45
C ALA A 141 -17.15 0.62 11.78
N SER A 142 -17.38 1.00 13.04
CA SER A 142 -16.99 2.32 13.57
C SER A 142 -15.48 2.53 13.48
N PRO A 143 -14.96 3.77 13.58
CA PRO A 143 -13.52 4.03 13.59
C PRO A 143 -12.74 3.17 14.61
N GLU A 144 -13.26 3.03 15.83
CA GLU A 144 -12.66 2.25 16.92
C GLU A 144 -12.69 0.76 16.60
N GLN A 145 -13.82 0.28 16.05
CA GLN A 145 -13.97 -1.10 15.61
C GLN A 145 -13.05 -1.43 14.44
N ARG A 146 -12.79 -0.49 13.52
CA ARG A 146 -11.83 -0.66 12.42
C ARG A 146 -10.41 -0.85 12.94
N GLN A 147 -10.01 -0.15 13.99
CA GLN A 147 -8.69 -0.35 14.60
C GLN A 147 -8.59 -1.76 15.22
N ARG A 148 -9.60 -2.18 15.98
CA ARG A 148 -9.67 -3.55 16.54
C ARG A 148 -9.67 -4.62 15.44
N PHE A 149 -10.38 -4.36 14.35
CA PHE A 149 -10.42 -5.25 13.19
C PHE A 149 -9.04 -5.46 12.58
N PHE A 150 -8.21 -4.41 12.45
CA PHE A 150 -6.85 -4.59 11.92
C PHE A 150 -5.96 -5.40 12.85
N VAL A 151 -6.09 -5.22 14.17
CA VAL A 151 -5.39 -6.06 15.15
C VAL A 151 -5.82 -7.52 15.01
N GLU A 152 -7.14 -7.76 15.02
CA GLU A 152 -7.69 -9.11 14.84
C GLU A 152 -7.26 -9.73 13.50
N PHE A 153 -7.28 -8.96 12.42
CA PHE A 153 -6.86 -9.40 11.10
C PHE A 153 -5.38 -9.79 11.10
N LYS A 154 -4.50 -8.99 11.71
CA LYS A 154 -3.07 -9.29 11.86
C LYS A 154 -2.83 -10.55 12.69
N GLU A 155 -3.59 -10.75 13.75
CA GLU A 155 -3.37 -11.86 14.69
C GLU A 155 -3.99 -13.19 14.20
N LYS A 156 -5.18 -13.15 13.60
CA LYS A 156 -5.94 -14.36 13.25
C LYS A 156 -5.91 -14.69 11.77
N THR A 157 -6.05 -13.69 10.92
CA THR A 157 -6.22 -13.90 9.46
C THR A 157 -4.87 -13.98 8.76
N LEU A 158 -3.95 -13.07 9.10
CA LEU A 158 -2.63 -12.99 8.48
C LEU A 158 -1.83 -14.30 8.57
N PRO A 159 -1.75 -15.00 9.72
CA PRO A 159 -1.01 -16.25 9.82
C PRO A 159 -1.60 -17.35 8.92
N ARG A 160 -2.93 -17.44 8.84
CA ARG A 160 -3.62 -18.42 7.99
C ARG A 160 -3.41 -18.12 6.50
N MET A 161 -3.50 -16.85 6.12
CA MET A 161 -3.21 -16.42 4.76
C MET A 161 -1.77 -16.72 4.36
N SER A 162 -0.81 -16.54 5.29
CA SER A 162 0.61 -16.76 4.97
C SER A 162 0.90 -18.24 4.74
N LEU A 163 0.31 -19.15 5.52
CA LEU A 163 0.41 -20.59 5.26
C LEU A 163 -0.08 -20.97 3.87
N ARG A 164 -1.25 -20.44 3.48
CA ARG A 164 -1.82 -20.70 2.17
C ARG A 164 -0.95 -20.14 1.06
N ALA A 165 -0.46 -18.91 1.21
CA ALA A 165 0.44 -18.28 0.25
C ALA A 165 1.74 -19.07 0.08
N VAL A 166 2.32 -19.59 1.17
CA VAL A 166 3.51 -20.47 1.11
C VAL A 166 3.22 -21.72 0.29
N THR A 167 2.10 -22.41 0.51
CA THR A 167 1.75 -23.60 -0.28
C THR A 167 1.55 -23.29 -1.76
N GLU A 168 0.86 -22.20 -2.07
CA GLU A 168 0.61 -21.79 -3.45
C GLU A 168 1.92 -21.41 -4.17
N LEU A 169 2.81 -20.67 -3.50
CA LEU A 169 4.12 -20.28 -4.04
C LEU A 169 5.10 -21.45 -4.14
N ALA A 170 5.13 -22.34 -3.13
CA ALA A 170 5.95 -23.53 -3.14
C ALA A 170 5.64 -24.40 -4.36
N ARG A 171 4.35 -24.62 -4.63
CA ARG A 171 3.91 -25.33 -5.83
C ARG A 171 4.30 -24.61 -7.12
N ALA A 172 4.17 -23.29 -7.18
CA ALA A 172 4.47 -22.50 -8.39
C ALA A 172 5.97 -22.49 -8.72
N LEU A 173 6.83 -22.54 -7.70
CA LEU A 173 8.29 -22.54 -7.81
C LEU A 173 8.90 -23.95 -7.82
N GLY A 174 8.09 -25.00 -7.66
CA GLY A 174 8.60 -26.37 -7.52
C GLY A 174 9.48 -26.57 -6.27
N LEU A 175 9.21 -25.88 -5.17
CA LEU A 175 9.94 -26.09 -3.92
C LEU A 175 9.71 -27.51 -3.41
N ASN A 176 10.75 -28.10 -2.82
CA ASN A 176 10.63 -29.43 -2.23
C ASN A 176 9.72 -29.40 -0.98
N PRO A 177 9.11 -30.53 -0.59
CA PRO A 177 8.19 -30.58 0.55
C PRO A 177 8.84 -30.27 1.91
N GLU A 178 10.16 -30.41 2.05
CA GLU A 178 10.88 -30.10 3.29
C GLU A 178 11.05 -28.60 3.47
N GLU A 179 11.38 -27.88 2.40
CA GLU A 179 11.49 -26.43 2.38
C GLU A 179 10.13 -25.77 2.63
N GLU A 180 9.05 -26.26 2.00
CA GLU A 180 7.70 -25.79 2.29
C GLU A 180 7.35 -25.99 3.78
N ARG A 181 7.66 -27.16 4.35
CA ARG A 181 7.45 -27.45 5.78
C ARG A 181 8.26 -26.50 6.67
N ARG A 182 9.53 -26.25 6.34
CA ARG A 182 10.41 -25.33 7.08
C ARG A 182 9.86 -23.92 7.08
N ILE A 183 9.43 -23.40 5.92
CA ILE A 183 8.86 -22.04 5.83
C ILE A 183 7.53 -21.94 6.59
N LYS A 184 6.68 -22.97 6.53
CA LYS A 184 5.42 -23.00 7.31
C LYS A 184 5.66 -23.03 8.81
N ALA A 185 6.78 -23.59 9.28
CA ALA A 185 7.13 -23.64 10.69
C ALA A 185 7.60 -22.28 11.26
N LEU A 186 8.01 -21.34 10.39
CA LEU A 186 8.46 -20.01 10.84
C LEU A 186 7.37 -19.24 11.60
N PRO A 187 7.74 -18.36 12.55
CA PRO A 187 6.81 -17.42 13.15
C PRO A 187 6.05 -16.59 12.11
N PRO A 188 4.80 -16.14 12.38
CA PRO A 188 3.97 -15.49 11.37
C PRO A 188 4.65 -14.32 10.65
N ARG A 189 5.40 -13.47 11.37
CA ARG A 189 6.11 -12.32 10.80
C ARG A 189 7.19 -12.74 9.80
N GLU A 190 8.09 -13.64 10.21
CA GLU A 190 9.15 -14.19 9.35
C GLU A 190 8.58 -14.96 8.16
N ARG A 191 7.45 -15.65 8.36
CA ARG A 191 6.74 -16.32 7.26
C ARG A 191 6.23 -15.35 6.22
N VAL A 192 5.70 -14.18 6.63
CA VAL A 192 5.30 -13.12 5.70
C VAL A 192 6.50 -12.65 4.88
N GLU A 193 7.66 -12.44 5.51
CA GLU A 193 8.89 -12.05 4.83
C GLU A 193 9.31 -13.07 3.78
N LYS A 194 9.27 -14.37 4.13
CA LYS A 194 9.53 -15.44 3.16
C LYS A 194 8.52 -15.49 2.01
N VAL A 195 7.24 -15.21 2.26
CA VAL A 195 6.24 -15.09 1.18
C VAL A 195 6.64 -14.02 0.16
N PHE A 196 7.18 -12.88 0.61
CA PHE A 196 7.65 -11.83 -0.30
C PHE A 196 8.88 -12.26 -1.11
N GLU A 197 9.84 -12.92 -0.48
CA GLU A 197 11.03 -13.45 -1.16
C GLU A 197 10.63 -14.45 -2.25
N LEU A 198 9.80 -15.43 -1.90
CA LEU A 198 9.30 -16.42 -2.85
C LEU A 198 8.53 -15.76 -4.01
N ARG A 199 7.72 -14.73 -3.71
CA ARG A 199 7.00 -14.01 -4.76
C ARG A 199 7.95 -13.28 -5.69
N LYS A 200 8.96 -12.58 -5.17
CA LYS A 200 9.96 -11.89 -5.99
C LYS A 200 10.71 -12.87 -6.89
N ARG A 201 11.10 -14.03 -6.35
CA ARG A 201 11.71 -15.12 -7.13
C ARG A 201 10.80 -15.61 -8.26
N LEU A 202 9.51 -15.81 -7.98
CA LEU A 202 8.55 -16.26 -8.99
C LEU A 202 8.41 -15.26 -10.15
N GLU A 203 8.37 -13.96 -9.84
CA GLU A 203 8.32 -12.92 -10.88
C GLU A 203 9.64 -12.88 -11.67
N ALA A 204 10.79 -13.07 -11.04
CA ALA A 204 12.08 -13.17 -11.74
C ALA A 204 12.14 -14.36 -12.70
N GLU A 205 11.75 -15.57 -12.26
CA GLU A 205 11.68 -16.75 -13.13
C GLU A 205 10.64 -16.59 -14.26
N ALA A 206 9.61 -15.77 -14.06
CA ALA A 206 8.65 -15.43 -15.11
C ALA A 206 9.26 -14.49 -16.15
N VAL A 207 10.06 -13.51 -15.73
CA VAL A 207 10.78 -12.59 -16.64
C VAL A 207 11.87 -13.31 -17.43
N GLU A 208 12.61 -14.22 -16.80
CA GLU A 208 13.64 -15.02 -17.48
C GLU A 208 13.03 -15.91 -18.58
N ARG A 209 11.86 -16.50 -18.32
CA ARG A 209 11.19 -17.38 -19.28
C ARG A 209 10.35 -16.65 -20.34
N GLY A 210 9.67 -15.57 -19.95
CA GLY A 210 8.66 -14.89 -20.76
C GLY A 210 9.07 -13.51 -21.27
N GLY A 211 10.23 -13.03 -20.88
CA GLY A 211 10.67 -11.66 -21.15
C GLY A 211 10.09 -10.64 -20.18
N LEU A 212 10.46 -9.38 -20.40
CA LEU A 212 10.06 -8.28 -19.52
C LEU A 212 8.55 -8.02 -19.60
N PRO A 213 7.90 -7.67 -18.48
CA PRO A 213 6.51 -7.24 -18.50
C PRO A 213 6.33 -6.02 -19.40
N ALA A 214 5.19 -5.91 -20.10
CA ALA A 214 4.91 -4.81 -21.02
C ALA A 214 5.18 -3.43 -20.36
N GLY A 215 5.88 -2.55 -21.08
CA GLY A 215 6.28 -1.23 -20.59
C GLY A 215 7.36 -1.21 -19.50
N ILE A 216 8.07 -2.30 -19.23
CA ILE A 216 9.30 -2.29 -18.41
C ILE A 216 10.52 -2.39 -19.32
N THR A 217 11.39 -1.40 -19.26
CA THR A 217 12.74 -1.47 -19.81
C THR A 217 13.63 -2.35 -18.94
N ARG A 218 14.64 -3.00 -19.52
CA ARG A 218 15.59 -3.84 -18.77
C ARG A 218 16.24 -3.15 -17.56
N SER A 219 16.75 -1.94 -17.74
CA SER A 219 17.35 -1.14 -16.66
C SER A 219 16.37 -0.92 -15.49
N ARG A 220 15.12 -0.56 -15.79
CA ARG A 220 14.08 -0.42 -14.76
C ARG A 220 13.76 -1.74 -14.05
N TRP A 221 13.79 -2.87 -14.76
CA TRP A 221 13.62 -4.18 -14.12
C TRP A 221 14.77 -4.50 -13.17
N GLU A 222 16.01 -4.24 -13.56
CA GLU A 222 17.19 -4.44 -12.73
C GLU A 222 17.13 -3.58 -11.46
N GLU A 223 16.72 -2.31 -11.58
CA GLU A 223 16.46 -1.43 -10.44
C GLU A 223 15.41 -2.05 -9.50
N LEU A 224 14.25 -2.46 -10.04
CA LEU A 224 13.21 -3.11 -9.23
C LEU A 224 13.71 -4.40 -8.58
N ALA A 225 14.39 -5.26 -9.32
CA ALA A 225 14.93 -6.53 -8.86
C ALA A 225 16.01 -6.34 -7.79
N SER A 226 16.65 -5.17 -7.70
CA SER A 226 17.58 -4.85 -6.60
C SER A 226 16.88 -4.46 -5.29
N LEU A 227 15.60 -4.07 -5.33
CA LEU A 227 14.86 -3.65 -4.13
C LEU A 227 14.64 -4.83 -3.16
N PRO A 228 14.57 -4.59 -1.83
CA PRO A 228 14.15 -5.59 -0.87
C PRO A 228 12.78 -6.21 -1.24
N PRO A 229 12.51 -7.49 -0.95
CA PRO A 229 11.30 -8.20 -1.41
C PRO A 229 9.97 -7.48 -1.13
N GLN A 230 9.84 -6.88 0.05
CA GLN A 230 8.65 -6.10 0.42
C GLN A 230 8.50 -4.84 -0.44
N GLU A 231 9.60 -4.15 -0.72
CA GLU A 231 9.62 -2.92 -1.51
C GLU A 231 9.42 -3.20 -2.99
N PHE A 232 10.07 -4.24 -3.52
CA PHE A 232 9.83 -4.77 -4.86
C PHE A 232 8.33 -4.97 -5.09
N TYR A 233 7.66 -5.69 -4.18
CA TYR A 233 6.25 -5.99 -4.35
C TYR A 233 5.37 -4.75 -4.21
N ARG A 234 5.69 -3.83 -3.29
CA ARG A 234 4.99 -2.55 -3.16
C ARG A 234 5.02 -1.77 -4.48
N VAL A 235 6.19 -1.65 -5.10
CA VAL A 235 6.36 -0.90 -6.36
C VAL A 235 5.74 -1.66 -7.54
N ALA A 236 5.94 -2.98 -7.62
CA ALA A 236 5.33 -3.82 -8.66
C ALA A 236 3.79 -3.77 -8.62
N MET A 237 3.18 -3.81 -7.42
CA MET A 237 1.72 -3.67 -7.26
C MET A 237 1.19 -2.28 -7.61
N GLN A 238 1.98 -1.22 -7.45
CA GLN A 238 1.60 0.10 -7.95
C GLN A 238 1.54 0.12 -9.49
N ARG A 239 2.38 -0.70 -10.14
CA ARG A 239 2.50 -0.78 -11.60
C ARG A 239 1.39 -1.57 -12.27
N ASP A 240 0.97 -2.71 -11.69
CA ASP A 240 -0.18 -3.48 -12.19
C ASP A 240 -1.42 -2.58 -12.39
N HIS A 241 -1.58 -1.57 -11.56
CA HIS A 241 -2.66 -0.60 -11.69
C HIS A 241 -2.45 0.46 -12.78
N ARG A 242 -1.19 0.77 -13.16
CA ARG A 242 -0.88 1.68 -14.28
C ARG A 242 -0.87 0.97 -15.63
N ALA A 243 -0.47 -0.31 -15.67
CA ALA A 243 -0.44 -1.10 -16.90
C ALA A 243 -1.84 -1.46 -17.42
N HIS A 244 -2.87 -1.36 -16.57
CA HIS A 244 -4.27 -1.46 -16.97
C HIS A 244 -4.86 -0.14 -17.48
N ASP A 245 -4.10 0.97 -17.48
CA ASP A 245 -4.41 2.18 -18.23
C ASP A 245 -4.13 1.91 -19.72
N GLY A 246 -4.73 0.85 -20.27
CA GLY A 246 -4.66 0.55 -21.70
C GLY A 246 -5.07 1.79 -22.49
N HIS A 247 -4.46 1.99 -23.66
CA HIS A 247 -4.77 3.12 -24.53
C HIS A 247 -6.28 3.33 -24.60
N PRO A 248 -6.77 4.58 -24.45
CA PRO A 248 -8.19 4.86 -24.54
C PRO A 248 -8.66 4.31 -25.88
N LEU A 249 -9.55 3.32 -25.82
CA LEU A 249 -10.25 2.84 -27.00
C LEU A 249 -11.11 3.97 -27.54
N ALA A 250 -11.26 4.03 -28.86
CA ALA A 250 -12.19 4.94 -29.49
C ALA A 250 -13.61 4.68 -28.95
N PRO A 251 -14.49 5.70 -28.85
CA PRO A 251 -15.86 5.52 -28.38
C PRO A 251 -16.61 4.40 -29.09
N GLU A 252 -16.37 4.22 -30.39
CA GLU A 252 -16.97 3.20 -31.24
C GLU A 252 -16.53 1.79 -30.81
N ASP A 253 -15.22 1.60 -30.58
CA ASP A 253 -14.66 0.34 -30.11
C ASP A 253 -15.14 0.00 -28.70
N LEU A 254 -15.33 1.01 -27.84
CA LEU A 254 -15.87 0.81 -26.50
C LEU A 254 -17.30 0.30 -26.56
N GLN A 255 -18.15 0.86 -27.44
CA GLN A 255 -19.55 0.43 -27.57
C GLN A 255 -19.67 -1.00 -28.09
N ALA A 256 -18.74 -1.45 -28.94
CA ALA A 256 -18.70 -2.81 -29.46
C ALA A 256 -18.36 -3.88 -28.40
N LEU A 257 -17.79 -3.49 -27.25
CA LEU A 257 -17.47 -4.43 -26.17
C LEU A 257 -18.74 -4.94 -25.47
N PRO A 258 -18.74 -6.18 -24.92
CA PRO A 258 -19.80 -6.65 -24.04
C PRO A 258 -20.03 -5.71 -22.86
N GLU A 259 -21.29 -5.53 -22.44
CA GLU A 259 -21.66 -4.57 -21.39
C GLU A 259 -20.86 -4.75 -20.10
N ALA A 260 -20.61 -6.00 -19.68
CA ALA A 260 -19.81 -6.29 -18.49
C ALA A 260 -18.36 -5.78 -18.60
N GLU A 261 -17.74 -5.87 -19.78
CA GLU A 261 -16.38 -5.38 -20.02
C GLU A 261 -16.35 -3.84 -20.13
N ARG A 262 -17.39 -3.23 -20.73
CA ARG A 262 -17.56 -1.77 -20.74
C ARG A 262 -17.66 -1.23 -19.32
N ARG A 263 -18.59 -1.76 -18.51
CA ARG A 263 -18.78 -1.36 -17.11
C ARG A 263 -17.49 -1.49 -16.31
N ARG A 264 -16.74 -2.56 -16.52
CA ARG A 264 -15.45 -2.77 -15.86
C ARG A 264 -14.40 -1.74 -16.26
N ARG A 265 -14.22 -1.50 -17.57
CA ARG A 265 -13.27 -0.48 -18.06
C ARG A 265 -13.64 0.91 -17.58
N ALA A 266 -14.93 1.21 -17.56
CA ALA A 266 -15.44 2.46 -17.03
C ALA A 266 -15.16 2.57 -15.52
N ALA A 267 -15.37 1.51 -14.74
CA ALA A 267 -15.02 1.47 -13.32
C ALA A 267 -13.52 1.71 -13.08
N ASP A 268 -12.64 1.10 -13.87
CA ASP A 268 -11.20 1.32 -13.79
C ASP A 268 -10.84 2.79 -14.12
N ARG A 269 -11.44 3.37 -15.17
CA ARG A 269 -11.26 4.79 -15.52
C ARG A 269 -11.81 5.74 -14.44
N ILE A 270 -12.96 5.44 -13.86
CA ILE A 270 -13.55 6.22 -12.75
C ILE A 270 -12.62 6.17 -11.53
N LEU A 271 -12.09 4.99 -11.19
CA LEU A 271 -11.10 4.84 -10.11
C LEU A 271 -9.85 5.71 -10.34
N HIS A 272 -9.40 5.80 -11.60
CA HIS A 272 -8.30 6.67 -11.99
C HIS A 272 -8.68 8.16 -11.88
N ALA A 273 -9.83 8.57 -12.42
CA ALA A 273 -10.31 9.96 -12.41
C ALA A 273 -10.63 10.51 -11.00
N MET A 274 -10.96 9.64 -10.05
CA MET A 274 -11.11 10.00 -8.64
C MET A 274 -9.76 10.29 -7.95
N ARG A 275 -8.62 9.94 -8.55
CA ARG A 275 -7.31 10.34 -8.00
C ARG A 275 -7.11 11.84 -8.20
N VAL A 276 -6.36 12.44 -7.28
CA VAL A 276 -5.86 13.79 -7.43
C VAL A 276 -4.39 13.71 -7.69
N THR A 277 -3.97 14.38 -8.75
CA THR A 277 -2.56 14.47 -9.13
C THR A 277 -1.86 15.55 -8.27
N PRO A 278 -0.54 15.46 -8.09
CA PRO A 278 0.22 16.53 -7.45
C PRO A 278 0.09 17.86 -8.20
N ASP A 279 0.04 17.83 -9.54
CA ASP A 279 -0.14 19.03 -10.38
C ASP A 279 -1.44 19.76 -10.06
N GLU A 280 -2.57 19.05 -10.00
CA GLU A 280 -3.86 19.64 -9.64
C GLU A 280 -3.84 20.33 -8.27
N ARG A 281 -3.07 19.79 -7.32
CA ARG A 281 -2.96 20.39 -5.99
C ARG A 281 -2.08 21.63 -5.99
N LEU A 282 -0.97 21.58 -6.75
CA LEU A 282 -0.06 22.70 -6.92
C LEU A 282 -0.72 23.87 -7.67
N GLU A 283 -1.56 23.59 -8.68
CA GLU A 283 -2.37 24.60 -9.36
C GLU A 283 -3.34 25.34 -8.44
N LEU A 284 -3.73 24.71 -7.33
CA LEU A 284 -4.68 25.24 -6.37
C LEU A 284 -3.99 25.67 -5.06
N ALA A 285 -2.66 25.84 -5.08
CA ALA A 285 -1.87 26.17 -3.90
C ALA A 285 -2.25 27.53 -3.29
N ASP A 286 -2.72 28.47 -4.12
CA ASP A 286 -3.15 29.80 -3.67
C ASP A 286 -4.52 29.81 -2.97
N LEU A 287 -5.30 28.73 -3.10
CA LEU A 287 -6.58 28.60 -2.43
C LEU A 287 -6.38 28.13 -0.98
N SER A 288 -7.25 28.61 -0.09
CA SER A 288 -7.34 28.06 1.28
C SER A 288 -7.70 26.57 1.24
N PRO A 289 -7.30 25.77 2.25
CA PRO A 289 -7.56 24.33 2.25
C PRO A 289 -9.05 23.94 2.05
N PRO A 290 -10.06 24.62 2.65
CA PRO A 290 -11.47 24.35 2.35
C PRO A 290 -11.85 24.61 0.88
N GLN A 291 -11.40 25.73 0.30
CA GLN A 291 -11.67 26.07 -1.10
C GLN A 291 -10.98 25.09 -2.05
N ARG A 292 -9.73 24.72 -1.77
CA ARG A 292 -8.97 23.73 -2.52
C ARG A 292 -9.66 22.37 -2.52
N ARG A 293 -10.15 21.91 -1.35
CA ARG A 293 -10.92 20.66 -1.25
C ARG A 293 -12.18 20.69 -2.13
N LYS A 294 -12.97 21.77 -2.05
CA LYS A 294 -14.18 21.95 -2.85
C LYS A 294 -13.88 21.96 -4.35
N GLU A 295 -12.83 22.66 -4.77
CA GLU A 295 -12.43 22.73 -6.18
C GLU A 295 -11.92 21.37 -6.70
N VAL A 296 -11.14 20.65 -5.87
CA VAL A 296 -10.72 19.27 -6.16
C VAL A 296 -11.92 18.34 -6.35
N GLU A 297 -12.93 18.43 -5.48
CA GLU A 297 -14.15 17.63 -5.59
C GLU A 297 -14.93 17.97 -6.87
N ARG A 298 -15.06 19.26 -7.20
CA ARG A 298 -15.68 19.72 -8.45
C ARG A 298 -14.97 19.16 -9.69
N ARG A 299 -13.63 19.23 -9.73
CA ARG A 299 -12.82 18.68 -10.85
C ARG A 299 -12.96 17.16 -10.94
N ARG A 300 -12.94 16.44 -9.80
CA ARG A 300 -13.18 14.99 -9.75
C ARG A 300 -14.56 14.64 -10.31
N ARG A 301 -15.61 15.32 -9.86
CA ARG A 301 -16.98 15.10 -10.33
C ARG A 301 -17.08 15.26 -11.84
N ARG A 302 -16.53 16.35 -12.39
CA ARG A 302 -16.51 16.60 -13.84
C ARG A 302 -15.89 15.42 -14.62
N ARG A 303 -14.71 14.96 -14.21
CA ARG A 303 -14.03 13.83 -14.88
C ARG A 303 -14.81 12.53 -14.78
N VAL A 304 -15.42 12.25 -13.62
CA VAL A 304 -16.24 11.05 -13.45
C VAL A 304 -17.49 11.13 -14.34
N MET A 305 -18.17 12.29 -14.39
CA MET A 305 -19.33 12.49 -15.27
C MET A 305 -18.97 12.32 -16.75
N GLU A 306 -17.83 12.85 -17.18
CA GLU A 306 -17.32 12.66 -18.54
C GLU A 306 -17.14 11.17 -18.87
N ILE A 307 -16.49 10.40 -17.98
CA ILE A 307 -16.30 8.96 -18.19
C ILE A 307 -17.63 8.22 -18.21
N VAL A 308 -18.52 8.52 -17.27
CA VAL A 308 -19.82 7.86 -17.16
C VAL A 308 -20.68 8.12 -18.39
N SER A 309 -20.65 9.35 -18.93
CA SER A 309 -21.32 9.75 -20.16
C SER A 309 -20.73 9.04 -21.38
N VAL A 310 -19.40 9.10 -21.58
CA VAL A 310 -18.71 8.49 -22.73
C VAL A 310 -18.88 6.97 -22.77
N HIS A 311 -18.91 6.30 -21.62
CA HIS A 311 -19.04 4.83 -21.54
C HIS A 311 -20.49 4.35 -21.57
N GLY A 312 -21.48 5.25 -21.62
CA GLY A 312 -22.90 4.90 -21.67
C GLY A 312 -23.34 4.01 -20.51
N ILE A 313 -22.78 4.23 -19.30
CA ILE A 313 -23.07 3.38 -18.13
C ILE A 313 -24.50 3.60 -17.65
N TYR A 314 -24.99 4.83 -17.76
CA TYR A 314 -26.32 5.26 -17.33
C TYR A 314 -27.11 5.79 -18.53
N GLY A 315 -28.43 5.56 -18.49
CA GLY A 315 -29.35 6.23 -19.42
C GLY A 315 -29.45 7.73 -19.13
N VAL A 316 -30.02 8.49 -20.06
CA VAL A 316 -30.13 9.97 -19.97
C VAL A 316 -30.80 10.41 -18.65
N GLU A 317 -31.94 9.81 -18.30
CA GLU A 317 -32.65 10.12 -17.04
C GLU A 317 -31.85 9.80 -15.76
N GLN A 318 -30.94 8.83 -15.83
CA GLN A 318 -30.07 8.49 -14.70
C GLN A 318 -28.90 9.46 -14.61
N LEU A 319 -28.34 9.90 -15.75
CA LEU A 319 -27.32 10.94 -15.81
C LEU A 319 -27.84 12.26 -15.22
N GLU A 320 -29.04 12.69 -15.61
CA GLU A 320 -29.69 13.90 -15.09
C GLU A 320 -29.90 13.80 -13.56
N ARG A 321 -30.37 12.65 -13.08
CA ARG A 321 -30.51 12.41 -11.63
C ARG A 321 -29.18 12.48 -10.89
N ILE A 322 -28.12 11.91 -11.45
CA ILE A 322 -26.78 11.92 -10.85
C ILE A 322 -26.18 13.33 -10.90
N GLU A 323 -26.43 14.09 -11.96
CA GLU A 323 -25.99 15.47 -12.11
C GLU A 323 -26.66 16.39 -11.08
N ALA A 324 -27.92 16.14 -10.72
CA ALA A 324 -28.65 16.88 -9.69
C ALA A 324 -28.23 16.55 -8.23
N MET A 325 -27.54 15.43 -7.99
CA MET A 325 -27.10 15.04 -6.63
C MET A 325 -26.09 16.04 -6.05
N ASN A 326 -26.06 16.20 -4.72
CA ASN A 326 -24.92 16.89 -4.10
C ASN A 326 -23.63 16.04 -4.19
N ASP A 327 -22.46 16.64 -3.95
CA ASP A 327 -21.18 15.94 -4.12
C ASP A 327 -21.06 14.69 -3.23
N GLY A 328 -21.61 14.73 -2.01
CA GLY A 328 -21.60 13.59 -1.09
C GLY A 328 -22.37 12.38 -1.64
N GLU A 329 -23.59 12.63 -2.12
CA GLU A 329 -24.45 11.64 -2.76
C GLU A 329 -23.86 11.13 -4.07
N PHE A 330 -23.33 12.03 -4.91
CA PHE A 330 -22.66 11.70 -6.17
C PHE A 330 -21.52 10.70 -5.96
N PHE A 331 -20.60 10.99 -5.03
CA PHE A 331 -19.48 10.09 -4.77
C PHE A 331 -19.91 8.81 -4.05
N ALA A 332 -20.99 8.83 -3.26
CA ALA A 332 -21.56 7.62 -2.68
C ALA A 332 -22.15 6.69 -3.75
N SER A 333 -22.90 7.25 -4.70
CA SER A 333 -23.44 6.53 -5.87
C SER A 333 -22.32 5.97 -6.75
N THR A 334 -21.32 6.78 -7.06
CA THR A 334 -20.13 6.35 -7.82
C THR A 334 -19.42 5.17 -7.15
N ARG A 335 -19.27 5.18 -5.81
CA ARG A 335 -18.69 4.04 -5.09
C ARG A 335 -19.52 2.77 -5.23
N ARG A 336 -20.86 2.86 -5.19
CA ARG A 336 -21.75 1.71 -5.41
C ARG A 336 -21.57 1.12 -6.79
N LEU A 337 -21.51 1.96 -7.83
CA LEU A 337 -21.23 1.54 -9.20
C LEU A 337 -19.92 0.75 -9.30
N LEU A 338 -18.87 1.24 -8.64
CA LEU A 338 -17.56 0.56 -8.61
C LEU A 338 -17.62 -0.80 -7.89
N HIS A 339 -18.49 -0.95 -6.90
CA HIS A 339 -18.71 -2.24 -6.24
C HIS A 339 -19.51 -3.20 -7.13
N GLU A 340 -20.53 -2.71 -7.83
CA GLU A 340 -21.38 -3.51 -8.72
C GLU A 340 -20.66 -3.99 -9.99
N ALA A 341 -19.71 -3.20 -10.52
CA ALA A 341 -18.84 -3.61 -11.62
C ALA A 341 -17.95 -4.82 -11.26
N GLY A 342 -17.84 -5.15 -9.96
CA GLY A 342 -17.01 -6.21 -9.43
C GLY A 342 -15.52 -5.83 -9.44
N PRO A 343 -14.67 -6.58 -8.72
CA PRO A 343 -13.23 -6.40 -8.84
C PRO A 343 -12.81 -6.67 -10.29
N PRO A 344 -11.81 -5.97 -10.83
CA PRO A 344 -11.27 -6.28 -12.14
C PRO A 344 -10.84 -7.75 -12.11
N ARG A 345 -11.61 -8.63 -12.78
CA ARG A 345 -11.22 -10.03 -12.92
C ARG A 345 -9.90 -10.03 -13.65
N ARG A 346 -8.79 -10.31 -12.96
CA ARG A 346 -7.55 -10.67 -13.66
C ARG A 346 -7.98 -11.73 -14.66
N GLY A 347 -7.96 -11.38 -15.95
CA GLY A 347 -8.35 -12.32 -16.99
C GLY A 347 -7.55 -13.59 -16.77
N PRO A 348 -8.04 -14.76 -17.20
CA PRO A 348 -7.17 -15.92 -17.25
C PRO A 348 -5.87 -15.46 -17.90
N HIS A 349 -4.74 -15.55 -17.18
CA HIS A 349 -3.45 -15.28 -17.78
C HIS A 349 -3.46 -16.06 -19.10
N PRO A 350 -3.18 -15.41 -20.25
CA PRO A 350 -3.16 -16.13 -21.51
C PRO A 350 -2.32 -17.37 -21.26
N PRO A 351 -2.82 -18.57 -21.61
CA PRO A 351 -2.06 -19.79 -21.38
C PRO A 351 -0.67 -19.55 -21.96
N PRO A 352 0.40 -20.01 -21.26
CA PRO A 352 1.76 -19.86 -21.78
C PRO A 352 1.73 -20.26 -23.24
N ARG A 353 2.13 -19.34 -24.13
CA ARG A 353 2.19 -19.61 -25.56
C ARG A 353 3.00 -20.89 -25.70
N ASP A 354 2.38 -21.93 -26.26
CA ASP A 354 3.03 -23.19 -26.48
C ASP A 354 4.24 -22.93 -27.41
N PRO A 355 5.48 -23.09 -26.95
CA PRO A 355 6.66 -22.75 -27.74
C PRO A 355 6.76 -23.58 -29.03
N GLY A 356 5.95 -24.63 -29.19
CA GLY A 356 5.89 -25.46 -30.40
C GLY A 356 4.83 -25.04 -31.43
N ARG A 357 3.95 -24.07 -31.16
CA ARG A 357 2.87 -23.70 -32.08
C ARG A 357 3.17 -22.34 -32.73
N GLY A 358 4.00 -22.38 -33.76
CA GLY A 358 4.24 -21.25 -34.66
C GLY A 358 2.91 -20.64 -35.10
N GLY A 359 2.72 -19.35 -34.83
CA GLY A 359 1.52 -18.63 -35.23
C GLY A 359 1.46 -18.50 -36.75
N PRO A 360 0.26 -18.37 -37.34
CA PRO A 360 0.05 -18.31 -38.79
C PRO A 360 0.55 -17.02 -39.48
N HIS A 361 1.50 -16.29 -38.89
CA HIS A 361 2.06 -15.06 -39.46
C HIS A 361 3.59 -15.08 -39.65
N ASP A 362 4.25 -16.22 -39.48
CA ASP A 362 5.61 -16.39 -40.01
C ASP A 362 5.52 -16.64 -41.52
N THR A 363 5.34 -15.57 -42.30
CA THR A 363 5.70 -15.60 -43.72
C THR A 363 7.17 -15.98 -43.84
N PRO A 364 7.53 -17.06 -44.56
CA PRO A 364 8.92 -17.47 -44.70
C PRO A 364 9.74 -16.33 -45.30
N ARG A 365 10.86 -15.99 -44.66
CA ARG A 365 11.88 -15.14 -45.27
C ARG A 365 12.31 -15.78 -46.60
N PRO A 366 12.33 -15.02 -47.71
CA PRO A 366 12.80 -15.55 -48.99
C PRO A 366 14.26 -16.02 -48.84
N GLY A 367 14.49 -17.32 -49.02
CA GLY A 367 15.82 -17.95 -48.94
C GLY A 367 15.96 -19.09 -47.92
N GLN A 368 14.98 -19.35 -47.05
CA GLN A 368 15.03 -20.57 -46.22
C GLN A 368 14.51 -21.78 -46.99
N ARG A 369 15.42 -22.74 -47.25
CA ARG A 369 15.06 -24.06 -47.77
C ARG A 369 14.09 -24.75 -46.81
N PRO A 370 12.97 -25.33 -47.31
CA PRO A 370 12.05 -26.08 -46.47
C PRO A 370 12.77 -27.29 -45.86
N PRO A 371 12.51 -27.62 -44.58
CA PRO A 371 13.00 -28.86 -44.00
C PRO A 371 12.38 -30.07 -44.72
N ALA A 372 13.20 -31.10 -44.92
CA ALA A 372 12.79 -32.35 -45.56
C ALA A 372 11.62 -33.02 -44.83
N PRO A 373 10.72 -33.72 -45.56
CA PRO A 373 9.56 -34.37 -44.97
C PRO A 373 10.03 -35.53 -44.09
N HIS A 374 9.85 -35.41 -42.77
CA HIS A 374 10.00 -36.55 -41.87
C HIS A 374 8.78 -37.46 -41.94
N ASP A 375 9.06 -38.75 -42.09
CA ASP A 375 8.14 -39.88 -42.08
C ASP A 375 7.13 -39.81 -40.92
N ARG A 376 5.86 -39.66 -41.28
CA ARG A 376 4.75 -39.85 -40.36
C ARG A 376 4.53 -41.35 -40.17
N ARG A 377 4.93 -41.87 -39.00
CA ARG A 377 4.44 -43.15 -38.50
C ARG A 377 2.90 -43.12 -38.38
N PRO A 378 2.18 -44.16 -38.83
CA PRO A 378 0.74 -44.26 -38.61
C PRO A 378 0.42 -44.49 -37.12
N PRO A 379 -0.75 -44.04 -36.64
CA PRO A 379 -1.16 -44.25 -35.25
C PRO A 379 -1.55 -45.70 -34.97
N ASP A 380 -1.04 -46.23 -33.87
CA ASP A 380 -1.45 -47.49 -33.23
C ASP A 380 -2.97 -47.55 -33.04
N ARG A 381 -3.57 -48.64 -33.54
CA ARG A 381 -5.02 -48.90 -33.51
C ARG A 381 -5.50 -49.74 -32.32
N ASP A 382 -4.65 -50.04 -31.34
CA ASP A 382 -5.01 -50.95 -30.24
C ASP A 382 -5.20 -50.24 -28.90
N ARG A 383 -6.20 -49.36 -28.82
CA ARG A 383 -6.67 -48.82 -27.53
C ARG A 383 -8.13 -49.21 -27.29
N PRO A 384 -8.42 -50.07 -26.29
CA PRO A 384 -9.80 -50.43 -25.97
C PRO A 384 -10.55 -49.21 -25.41
N PRO A 385 -11.88 -49.13 -25.65
CA PRO A 385 -12.70 -48.02 -25.18
C PRO A 385 -12.78 -48.01 -23.64
N PRO A 386 -12.86 -46.82 -23.01
CA PRO A 386 -13.01 -46.72 -21.56
C PRO A 386 -14.38 -47.25 -21.15
N GLY A 387 -14.36 -48.30 -20.33
CA GLY A 387 -15.52 -48.93 -19.74
C GLY A 387 -16.34 -47.98 -18.86
N ASP A 388 -17.64 -48.19 -18.98
CA ASP A 388 -18.74 -47.59 -18.27
C ASP A 388 -18.53 -47.66 -16.74
N ARG A 389 -18.28 -46.52 -16.10
CA ARG A 389 -18.19 -46.43 -14.63
C ARG A 389 -19.58 -46.18 -14.08
N GLY A 390 -20.16 -47.25 -13.54
CA GLY A 390 -21.43 -47.28 -12.85
C GLY A 390 -21.61 -46.15 -11.83
N GLN A 391 -22.84 -45.65 -11.80
CA GLN A 391 -23.33 -44.66 -10.85
C GLN A 391 -23.22 -45.21 -9.42
N ALA A 392 -22.53 -44.46 -8.55
CA ALA A 392 -22.57 -44.69 -7.11
C ALA A 392 -23.87 -44.09 -6.52
N PRO A 393 -24.56 -44.80 -5.61
CA PRO A 393 -25.79 -44.29 -5.00
C PRO A 393 -25.52 -43.12 -4.02
N PRO A 394 -26.51 -42.24 -3.82
CA PRO A 394 -26.38 -41.08 -2.95
C PRO A 394 -26.32 -41.48 -1.47
N ARG A 395 -25.37 -40.90 -0.73
CA ARG A 395 -25.28 -41.02 0.73
C ARG A 395 -26.40 -40.23 1.42
N PRO A 396 -27.03 -40.75 2.48
CA PRO A 396 -28.04 -40.01 3.24
C PRO A 396 -27.40 -38.89 4.09
N ARG A 397 -28.05 -37.71 4.06
CA ARG A 397 -27.78 -36.57 4.94
C ARG A 397 -28.16 -36.94 6.38
N GLN A 398 -27.18 -36.99 7.27
CA GLN A 398 -27.44 -36.97 8.71
C GLN A 398 -27.54 -35.51 9.18
N LEU A 399 -28.70 -35.13 9.69
CA LEU A 399 -28.95 -33.89 10.41
C LEU A 399 -28.36 -34.02 11.83
N PRO A 400 -27.71 -32.98 12.39
CA PRO A 400 -27.43 -32.93 13.81
C PRO A 400 -28.71 -32.64 14.59
N ARG A 401 -29.01 -33.56 15.52
CA ARG A 401 -30.05 -33.42 16.54
C ARG A 401 -29.83 -32.19 17.42
N GLU A 402 -30.97 -31.59 17.75
CA GLU A 402 -31.20 -30.67 18.84
C GLU A 402 -30.60 -31.17 20.17
N LEU A 403 -30.03 -30.24 20.93
CA LEU A 403 -29.85 -30.36 22.37
C LEU A 403 -30.32 -29.06 23.01
N ASP A 404 -31.60 -29.06 23.36
CA ASP A 404 -32.13 -28.23 24.44
C ASP A 404 -31.44 -28.61 25.75
N ARG A 405 -30.82 -27.62 26.40
CA ARG A 405 -30.82 -27.60 27.87
C ARG A 405 -30.77 -26.17 28.40
N ALA A 406 -31.84 -25.87 29.12
CA ALA A 406 -32.19 -24.64 29.77
C ALA A 406 -31.26 -24.23 30.94
N LYS A 407 -31.46 -22.96 31.33
CA LYS A 407 -31.44 -22.36 32.69
C LYS A 407 -30.33 -21.34 32.98
N GLY A 408 -30.76 -20.07 33.01
CA GLY A 408 -30.54 -19.19 34.18
C GLY A 408 -29.59 -17.99 33.97
N PRO A 409 -30.03 -16.75 34.25
CA PRO A 409 -29.14 -15.58 34.30
C PRO A 409 -28.38 -15.53 35.64
N PRO A 410 -27.11 -15.10 35.67
CA PRO A 410 -26.39 -14.96 36.93
C PRO A 410 -26.91 -13.74 37.72
N ARG A 411 -27.27 -14.00 38.97
CA ARG A 411 -27.63 -13.03 40.00
C ARG A 411 -26.43 -12.14 40.35
N ALA A 412 -26.70 -10.85 40.50
CA ALA A 412 -25.83 -9.90 41.16
C ALA A 412 -25.70 -10.24 42.66
N HIS A 413 -24.48 -10.21 43.19
CA HIS A 413 -24.22 -10.14 44.62
C HIS A 413 -23.46 -8.85 44.97
N PRO A 414 -23.86 -8.15 46.04
CA PRO A 414 -23.23 -6.92 46.50
C PRO A 414 -22.09 -7.25 47.47
N ALA A 415 -20.95 -6.58 47.32
CA ALA A 415 -19.88 -6.62 48.32
C ALA A 415 -19.92 -5.34 49.18
N LYS A 416 -19.93 -5.60 50.48
CA LYS A 416 -20.15 -4.68 51.59
C LYS A 416 -18.95 -3.78 51.86
N ARG A 417 -19.28 -2.63 52.46
CA ARG A 417 -18.41 -1.72 53.20
C ARG A 417 -17.73 -2.41 54.40
N ALA A 418 -16.48 -2.05 54.65
CA ALA A 418 -15.84 -1.92 55.98
C ALA A 418 -14.77 -0.82 55.82
N ARG A 419 -14.99 0.42 56.27
CA ARG A 419 -14.71 1.02 57.60
C ARG A 419 -13.23 0.96 58.05
N THR A 420 -12.68 2.18 58.18
CA THR A 420 -11.82 2.75 59.23
C THR A 420 -10.31 2.41 59.32
N HIS A 421 -9.50 3.43 58.97
CA HIS A 421 -8.27 4.02 59.58
C HIS A 421 -7.83 3.56 61.00
N PRO A 422 -6.60 3.87 61.53
CA PRO A 422 -5.70 5.01 61.18
C PRO A 422 -4.15 4.82 61.27
N ALA A 423 -3.45 5.89 60.86
CA ALA A 423 -2.21 6.49 61.41
C ALA A 423 -0.86 5.73 61.44
N GLY A 424 0.15 6.36 60.82
CA GLY A 424 1.58 6.18 61.07
C GLY A 424 2.39 7.22 60.28
N ARG A 425 2.97 8.19 61.00
CA ARG A 425 3.69 9.38 60.52
C ARG A 425 5.16 9.07 60.09
N PRO A 426 5.88 10.06 59.50
CA PRO A 426 7.13 9.89 58.75
C PRO A 426 8.41 10.09 59.58
N ALA A 427 9.55 9.73 58.99
CA ALA A 427 10.91 10.22 59.30
C ALA A 427 11.49 10.70 57.94
N GLU A 428 11.94 11.94 57.68
CA GLU A 428 12.95 12.80 58.35
C GLU A 428 14.30 12.08 58.56
N GLY A 429 15.23 12.28 57.62
CA GLY A 429 16.54 12.94 57.83
C GLY A 429 17.60 11.97 57.28
N ASP A 430 18.78 12.28 56.77
CA ASP A 430 19.66 13.46 56.70
C ASP A 430 20.61 13.18 55.52
N GLU A 431 20.93 14.17 54.69
CA GLU A 431 22.20 14.93 54.66
C GLU A 431 23.50 14.13 54.44
N ASP A 432 24.29 14.71 53.53
CA ASP A 432 25.75 14.75 53.46
C ASP A 432 26.55 13.47 53.19
N HIS A 433 27.17 13.44 52.00
CA HIS A 433 28.63 13.33 51.90
C HIS A 433 29.13 13.87 50.54
N ALA A 434 29.72 15.06 50.60
CA ALA A 434 30.77 15.49 49.70
C ALA A 434 32.12 15.18 50.36
N VAL A 435 33.04 14.45 49.69
CA VAL A 435 34.50 14.66 49.81
C VAL A 435 35.21 14.17 48.53
N ASP A 436 35.99 15.09 47.98
CA ASP A 436 37.22 14.99 47.18
C ASP A 436 37.77 13.62 46.75
N ARG A 437 38.13 13.57 45.45
CA ARG A 437 39.49 13.18 45.07
C ARG A 437 39.91 13.75 43.72
N ALA A 438 40.71 14.80 43.80
CA ALA A 438 41.67 15.17 42.77
C ALA A 438 42.87 14.20 42.76
N LYS A 439 43.38 13.88 41.57
CA LYS A 439 44.80 13.78 41.16
C LYS A 439 44.97 12.75 40.02
N GLY A 440 45.56 13.19 38.89
CA GLY A 440 46.12 12.29 37.87
C GLY A 440 46.11 12.81 36.43
N ARG A 441 46.95 13.80 36.10
CA ARG A 441 47.51 14.02 34.73
C ARG A 441 48.73 13.08 34.54
N PRO A 442 49.36 12.95 33.36
CA PRO A 442 48.95 13.24 31.98
C PRO A 442 49.31 12.09 30.99
N ALA A 443 48.90 12.20 29.72
CA ALA A 443 49.63 11.57 28.62
C ALA A 443 49.53 12.41 27.36
N ASP A 444 50.70 12.88 26.94
CA ASP A 444 50.99 13.63 25.72
C ASP A 444 50.60 12.86 24.46
N ARG A 445 49.89 13.52 23.53
CA ARG A 445 50.05 13.25 22.09
C ARG A 445 50.04 14.56 21.31
N ARG A 446 51.19 14.83 20.68
CA ARG A 446 51.47 15.89 19.71
C ARG A 446 50.50 15.82 18.52
N PRO A 447 50.10 16.96 17.93
CA PRO A 447 49.64 17.00 16.54
C PRO A 447 50.84 17.30 15.63
N GLY A 448 51.06 16.43 14.66
CA GLY A 448 51.92 16.71 13.51
C GLY A 448 51.13 17.51 12.49
N SER A 449 51.59 18.73 12.24
CA SER A 449 51.37 19.48 11.01
C SER A 449 51.96 18.73 9.81
N ASP A 450 51.33 18.84 8.64
CA ASP A 450 52.03 19.32 7.45
C ASP A 450 51.04 19.68 6.33
N ASP A 451 51.11 20.96 6.00
CA ASP A 451 50.88 21.63 4.72
C ASP A 451 50.79 20.75 3.45
N ARG A 452 49.81 21.08 2.58
CA ARG A 452 50.05 21.61 1.21
C ARG A 452 48.74 21.84 0.40
N PRO A 453 48.77 22.60 -0.72
CA PRO A 453 48.10 23.89 -0.79
C PRO A 453 46.94 23.98 -1.81
N GLN A 454 46.31 25.15 -1.76
CA GLN A 454 45.41 25.72 -2.75
C GLN A 454 46.04 25.88 -4.15
N ARG A 455 45.23 25.60 -5.19
CA ARG A 455 45.19 26.12 -6.59
C ARG A 455 44.32 25.12 -7.38
N ALA A 456 43.44 25.43 -8.33
CA ALA A 456 42.96 26.59 -9.06
C ALA A 456 41.51 26.20 -9.51
N GLY A 457 40.53 27.08 -9.68
CA GLY A 457 40.47 28.07 -10.77
C GLY A 457 40.07 27.42 -12.10
N ALA A 458 38.75 27.25 -12.35
CA ALA A 458 38.12 27.15 -13.68
C ALA A 458 36.58 27.26 -13.47
N ALA A 459 35.97 28.44 -13.55
CA ALA A 459 35.58 29.11 -14.79
C ALA A 459 34.87 28.15 -15.76
N TRP A 460 33.54 28.05 -15.63
CA TRP A 460 32.68 27.63 -16.74
C TRP A 460 31.95 28.87 -17.22
N ASP A 461 32.56 29.49 -18.24
CA ASP A 461 31.95 30.55 -19.01
C ASP A 461 30.79 30.02 -19.85
N ALA A 462 29.78 30.86 -19.92
CA ALA A 462 28.64 30.73 -20.78
C ALA A 462 29.04 30.85 -22.25
N HIS A 463 28.56 29.91 -23.07
CA HIS A 463 28.35 30.14 -24.49
C HIS A 463 27.02 29.52 -24.94
N ALA A 464 26.00 30.39 -25.02
CA ALA A 464 25.18 30.48 -26.22
C ALA A 464 25.71 31.68 -27.02
N PRO A 465 25.67 31.63 -28.37
CA PRO A 465 24.54 32.27 -29.03
C PRO A 465 24.07 31.59 -30.34
N ASN A 466 22.84 31.94 -30.74
CA ASN A 466 22.26 32.08 -32.10
C ASN A 466 22.50 30.94 -33.12
N GLY A 467 21.51 30.41 -33.83
CA GLY A 467 20.19 30.91 -34.18
C GLY A 467 19.93 30.50 -35.64
N ALA A 468 18.83 29.78 -35.89
CA ALA A 468 18.07 29.64 -37.14
C ALA A 468 17.04 28.51 -36.95
#